data_AF-A0A9J6QX64-F1
#
_entry.id   AF-A0A9J6QX64-F1
#
_cell.length_a   1.000
_cell.length_b   1.000
_cell.length_c   1.000
_cell.angle_alpha   90.00
_cell.angle_beta   90.00
_cell.angle_gamma   90.00
#
_symmetry.space_group_name_H-M   'P 1'
#
loop_
_entity.id
_entity.type
_entity.pdbx_description
1 polymer ?
#
loop_
_entity_poly.entity_id
_entity_poly.type
_entity_poly.pdbx_seq_one_letter_code
_entity_poly.pdbx_strand_id
1 'polypeptide(L)'
;MAAKYRCRLIPQDSGKKGYTLIIAVIIMAVLLIVGTAVLTAAANSLNTVNRRVEGRQTYYVAKSAMNVIDQSMHGRELGILIRNKAYSAVSGRVAEINDTVTLPAQELSVESIQLTGDGLSDYSIENMEVRYTPSLTILGKDGTSITRARLALSDLTIQFTAKFGKNTYRLKAVYAYDGIVTISADKKMWEQETWVTESVSQ
;
A
#
# COMPACT_ATOMS: atom_id res chain seq x y z
N MET A 1 20.35 104.44 -3.25
CA MET A 1 19.74 103.26 -3.89
C MET A 1 19.67 102.14 -2.85
N ALA A 2 18.47 101.70 -2.45
CA ALA A 2 18.30 100.58 -1.53
C ALA A 2 17.21 99.66 -2.08
N ALA A 3 17.59 98.43 -2.43
CA ALA A 3 16.70 97.42 -2.99
C ALA A 3 15.83 96.81 -1.88
N LYS A 4 14.50 96.89 -2.06
CA LYS A 4 13.49 96.38 -1.13
C LYS A 4 13.12 94.95 -1.56
N TYR A 5 13.70 93.93 -0.93
CA TYR A 5 13.34 92.53 -1.16
C TYR A 5 11.90 92.28 -0.67
N ARG A 6 10.98 91.99 -1.59
CA ARG A 6 9.63 91.52 -1.26
C ARG A 6 9.67 89.99 -1.15
N CYS A 7 9.65 89.46 0.06
CA CYS A 7 9.29 88.05 0.28
C CYS A 7 7.80 87.88 -0.02
N ARG A 8 7.46 87.18 -1.11
CA ARG A 8 6.14 86.57 -1.28
C ARG A 8 6.11 85.28 -0.46
N LEU A 9 5.40 85.30 0.66
CA LEU A 9 4.90 84.07 1.29
C LEU A 9 3.92 83.42 0.31
N ILE A 10 4.29 82.26 -0.23
CA ILE A 10 3.36 81.36 -0.91
C ILE A 10 2.40 80.86 0.18
N PRO A 11 1.07 81.06 0.06
CA PRO A 11 0.17 80.47 1.03
C PRO A 11 0.26 78.95 0.92
N GLN A 12 0.72 78.30 1.99
CA GLN A 12 0.52 76.87 2.15
C GLN A 12 -0.98 76.63 2.34
N ASP A 13 -1.60 76.06 1.31
CA ASP A 13 -2.96 75.53 1.33
C ASP A 13 -3.01 74.40 2.39
N SER A 14 -3.48 74.72 3.60
CA SER A 14 -3.51 73.82 4.76
C SER A 14 -4.84 73.10 4.92
N GLY A 15 -5.44 72.63 3.82
CA GLY A 15 -6.77 71.98 3.83
C GLY A 15 -6.87 70.60 3.17
N LYS A 16 -5.84 70.14 2.44
CA LYS A 16 -5.94 68.95 1.57
C LYS A 16 -5.02 67.78 1.93
N LYS A 17 -4.31 67.82 3.06
CA LYS A 17 -3.30 66.80 3.43
C LYS A 17 -3.84 65.61 4.24
N GLY A 18 -5.00 65.75 4.89
CA GLY A 18 -5.62 64.67 5.68
C GLY A 18 -6.42 63.65 4.86
N TYR A 19 -7.13 64.11 3.83
CA TYR A 19 -7.95 63.25 2.97
C TYR A 19 -7.13 62.27 2.14
N THR A 20 -5.97 62.68 1.65
CA THR A 20 -5.07 61.82 0.86
C THR A 20 -4.51 60.65 1.68
N LEU A 21 -4.26 60.87 2.98
CA LEU A 21 -3.78 59.83 3.89
C LEU A 21 -4.87 58.80 4.18
N ILE A 22 -6.10 59.25 4.40
CA ILE A 22 -7.27 58.37 4.62
C ILE A 22 -7.56 57.51 3.38
N ILE A 23 -7.53 58.12 2.19
CA ILE A 23 -7.73 57.40 0.92
C ILE A 23 -6.62 56.35 0.71
N ALA A 24 -5.36 56.70 1.00
CA ALA A 24 -4.25 55.76 0.90
C ALA A 24 -4.41 54.55 1.84
N VAL A 25 -4.86 54.76 3.09
CA VAL A 25 -5.12 53.69 4.06
C VAL A 25 -6.25 52.77 3.58
N ILE A 26 -7.33 53.33 3.02
CA ILE A 26 -8.44 52.54 2.47
C ILE A 26 -7.96 51.68 1.30
N ILE A 27 -7.19 52.24 0.37
CA ILE A 27 -6.65 51.49 -0.78
C ILE A 27 -5.72 50.37 -0.29
N MET A 28 -4.86 50.65 0.70
CA MET A 28 -3.96 49.64 1.28
C MET A 28 -4.74 48.49 1.94
N ALA A 29 -5.81 48.81 2.68
CA ALA A 29 -6.68 47.81 3.29
C ALA A 29 -7.40 46.94 2.25
N VAL A 30 -7.89 47.54 1.17
CA VAL A 30 -8.54 46.81 0.06
C VAL A 30 -7.54 45.87 -0.62
N LEU A 31 -6.32 46.33 -0.90
CA LEU A 31 -5.27 45.48 -1.50
C LEU A 31 -4.88 44.31 -0.58
N LEU A 32 -4.87 44.52 0.74
CA LEU A 32 -4.58 43.48 1.73
C LEU A 32 -5.68 42.40 1.74
N ILE A 33 -6.94 42.80 1.68
CA ILE A 33 -8.09 41.89 1.63
C ILE A 33 -8.06 41.07 0.33
N VAL A 34 -7.78 41.71 -0.81
CA VAL A 34 -7.70 41.01 -2.09
C VAL A 34 -6.50 40.07 -2.12
N GLY A 35 -5.32 40.52 -1.65
CA GLY A 35 -4.12 39.68 -1.60
C GLY A 35 -4.27 38.45 -0.71
N THR A 36 -4.91 38.60 0.45
CA THR A 36 -5.20 37.46 1.35
C THR A 36 -6.22 36.51 0.76
N ALA A 37 -7.25 37.00 0.07
CA ALA A 37 -8.23 36.15 -0.61
C ALA A 37 -7.60 35.31 -1.73
N VAL A 38 -6.72 35.91 -2.55
CA VAL A 38 -6.00 35.21 -3.63
C VAL A 38 -5.03 34.16 -3.06
N LEU A 39 -4.28 34.50 -2.01
CA LEU A 39 -3.37 33.54 -1.34
C LEU A 39 -4.15 32.38 -0.70
N THR A 40 -5.30 32.66 -0.10
CA THR A 40 -6.16 31.62 0.50
C THR A 40 -6.75 30.70 -0.56
N ALA A 41 -7.20 31.25 -1.69
CA ALA A 41 -7.69 30.46 -2.82
C ALA A 41 -6.58 29.58 -3.45
N ALA A 42 -5.37 30.14 -3.61
CA ALA A 42 -4.21 29.40 -4.10
C ALA A 42 -3.82 28.26 -3.14
N ALA A 43 -3.79 28.52 -1.82
CA ALA A 43 -3.51 27.51 -0.80
C ALA A 43 -4.56 26.39 -0.78
N ASN A 44 -5.85 26.72 -0.94
CA ASN A 44 -6.91 25.72 -1.05
C ASN A 44 -6.78 24.86 -2.32
N SER A 45 -6.36 25.46 -3.43
CA SER A 45 -6.08 24.72 -4.67
C SER A 45 -4.89 23.78 -4.50
N LEU A 46 -3.81 24.24 -3.85
CA LEU A 46 -2.61 23.46 -3.58
C LEU A 46 -2.91 22.29 -2.63
N ASN A 47 -3.68 22.50 -1.58
CA ASN A 47 -4.12 21.43 -0.67
C ASN A 47 -4.99 20.38 -1.39
N THR A 48 -5.85 20.82 -2.30
CA THR A 48 -6.70 19.90 -3.08
C THR A 48 -5.88 19.12 -4.11
N VAL A 49 -4.90 19.77 -4.75
CA VAL A 49 -3.97 19.12 -5.69
C VAL A 49 -3.05 18.15 -4.95
N ASN A 50 -2.47 18.53 -3.82
CA ASN A 50 -1.65 17.65 -2.99
C ASN A 50 -2.44 16.41 -2.55
N ARG A 51 -3.68 16.57 -2.06
CA ARG A 51 -4.54 15.42 -1.72
C ARG A 51 -4.84 14.51 -2.90
N ARG A 52 -5.03 15.06 -4.11
CA ARG A 52 -5.27 14.27 -5.33
C ARG A 52 -4.00 13.54 -5.80
N VAL A 53 -2.84 14.17 -5.67
CA VAL A 53 -1.54 13.56 -6.01
C VAL A 53 -1.21 12.46 -5.00
N GLU A 54 -1.40 12.70 -3.70
CA GLU A 54 -1.22 11.70 -2.63
C GLU A 54 -2.16 10.51 -2.82
N GLY A 55 -3.44 10.73 -3.18
CA GLY A 55 -4.38 9.66 -3.46
C GLY A 55 -4.01 8.82 -4.69
N ARG A 56 -3.50 9.45 -5.76
CA ARG A 56 -2.99 8.72 -6.94
C ARG A 56 -1.73 7.92 -6.62
N GLN A 57 -0.77 8.53 -5.92
CA GLN A 57 0.44 7.86 -5.48
C GLN A 57 0.12 6.65 -4.58
N THR A 58 -0.85 6.81 -3.67
CA THR A 58 -1.35 5.73 -2.80
C THR A 58 -1.86 4.54 -3.61
N TYR A 59 -2.72 4.80 -4.60
CA TYR A 59 -3.26 3.75 -5.46
C TYR A 59 -2.15 2.98 -6.22
N TYR A 60 -1.17 3.71 -6.78
CA TYR A 60 -0.09 3.08 -7.53
C TYR A 60 0.87 2.28 -6.64
N VAL A 61 1.19 2.78 -5.44
CA VAL A 61 2.02 2.04 -4.47
C VAL A 61 1.34 0.75 -4.05
N ALA A 62 0.06 0.82 -3.67
CA ALA A 62 -0.71 -0.36 -3.29
C ALA A 62 -0.87 -1.36 -4.45
N LYS A 63 -0.99 -0.87 -5.69
CA LYS A 63 -1.04 -1.73 -6.88
C LYS A 63 0.29 -2.42 -7.15
N SER A 64 1.41 -1.72 -7.03
CA SER A 64 2.74 -2.31 -7.19
C SER A 64 3.04 -3.33 -6.09
N ALA A 65 2.71 -2.99 -4.84
CA ALA A 65 2.76 -3.88 -3.69
C ALA A 65 2.05 -5.21 -3.93
N MET A 66 0.81 -5.11 -4.41
CA MET A 66 -0.01 -6.26 -4.76
C MET A 66 0.59 -7.08 -5.89
N ASN A 67 1.05 -6.43 -6.97
CA ASN A 67 1.67 -7.14 -8.10
C ASN A 67 2.90 -7.95 -7.66
N VAL A 68 3.72 -7.41 -6.75
CA VAL A 68 4.90 -8.11 -6.25
C VAL A 68 4.51 -9.31 -5.37
N ILE A 69 3.52 -9.15 -4.49
CA ILE A 69 3.00 -10.28 -3.69
C ILE A 69 2.36 -11.33 -4.58
N ASP A 70 1.53 -10.91 -5.54
CA ASP A 70 0.86 -11.79 -6.48
C ASP A 70 1.88 -12.63 -7.27
N GLN A 71 2.95 -12.00 -7.78
CA GLN A 71 4.06 -12.72 -8.42
C GLN A 71 4.78 -13.67 -7.47
N SER A 72 4.97 -13.29 -6.20
CA SER A 72 5.62 -14.15 -5.20
C SER A 72 4.75 -15.37 -4.82
N MET A 73 3.43 -15.23 -4.93
CA MET A 73 2.46 -16.30 -4.66
C MET A 73 2.37 -17.34 -5.77
N HIS A 74 2.44 -16.93 -7.04
CA HIS A 74 2.31 -17.82 -8.20
C HIS A 74 3.58 -18.68 -8.44
N GLY A 75 3.87 -19.59 -7.52
CA GLY A 75 4.96 -20.58 -7.66
C GLY A 75 6.37 -20.04 -7.38
N ARG A 76 6.48 -18.87 -6.73
CA ARG A 76 7.75 -18.30 -6.27
C ARG A 76 7.89 -18.44 -4.75
N GLU A 77 8.74 -17.63 -4.14
CA GLU A 77 9.23 -17.76 -2.77
C GLU A 77 8.11 -17.92 -1.73
N LEU A 78 7.09 -17.03 -1.75
CA LEU A 78 5.99 -17.07 -0.80
C LEU A 78 5.05 -18.26 -1.01
N GLY A 79 4.63 -18.49 -2.26
CA GLY A 79 3.75 -19.60 -2.60
C GLY A 79 4.37 -20.95 -2.23
N ILE A 80 5.66 -21.13 -2.56
CA ILE A 80 6.43 -22.34 -2.21
C ILE A 80 6.51 -22.52 -0.69
N LEU A 81 6.82 -21.45 0.06
CA LEU A 81 6.91 -21.49 1.52
C LEU A 81 5.59 -21.92 2.17
N ILE A 82 4.50 -21.25 1.80
CA ILE A 82 3.16 -21.48 2.35
C ILE A 82 2.71 -22.91 2.05
N ARG A 83 2.79 -23.32 0.79
CA ARG A 83 2.40 -24.66 0.33
C ARG A 83 3.20 -25.75 1.05
N ASN A 84 4.53 -25.61 1.15
CA ASN A 84 5.37 -26.61 1.80
C ASN A 84 5.10 -26.70 3.31
N LYS A 85 4.90 -25.57 4.00
CA LYS A 85 4.51 -25.56 5.42
C LYS A 85 3.13 -26.19 5.63
N ALA A 86 2.14 -25.82 4.81
CA ALA A 86 0.80 -26.37 4.88
C ALA A 86 0.79 -27.88 4.67
N TYR A 87 1.49 -28.37 3.64
CA TYR A 87 1.66 -29.80 3.40
C TYR A 87 2.25 -30.49 4.63
N SER A 88 3.35 -29.96 5.18
CA SER A 88 4.03 -30.57 6.34
C SER A 88 3.15 -30.64 7.59
N ALA A 89 2.27 -29.64 7.79
CA ALA A 89 1.35 -29.60 8.92
C ALA A 89 0.27 -30.70 8.82
N VAL A 90 -0.26 -30.92 7.60
CA VAL A 90 -1.33 -31.89 7.38
C VAL A 90 -0.80 -33.31 7.18
N SER A 91 0.33 -33.49 6.47
CA SER A 91 0.84 -34.81 6.08
C SER A 91 1.16 -35.72 7.27
N GLY A 92 1.57 -35.16 8.40
CA GLY A 92 1.84 -35.93 9.63
C GLY A 92 0.60 -36.55 10.26
N ARG A 93 -0.59 -35.97 10.02
CA ARG A 93 -1.88 -36.46 10.55
C ARG A 93 -2.59 -37.41 9.61
N VAL A 94 -2.16 -37.45 8.35
CA VAL A 94 -2.77 -38.28 7.30
C VAL A 94 -2.39 -39.76 7.46
N ALA A 95 -1.30 -40.06 8.18
CA ALA A 95 -0.97 -41.44 8.57
C ALA A 95 -2.05 -42.09 9.46
N GLU A 96 -2.90 -41.27 10.12
CA GLU A 96 -3.94 -41.73 11.05
C GLU A 96 -5.32 -41.87 10.37
N ILE A 97 -5.54 -41.22 9.22
CA ILE A 97 -6.88 -41.08 8.60
C ILE A 97 -6.80 -41.43 7.12
N ASN A 98 -7.67 -42.32 6.65
CA ASN A 98 -7.48 -43.00 5.36
C ASN A 98 -7.80 -42.19 4.09
N ASP A 99 -8.39 -41.00 4.19
CA ASP A 99 -8.85 -40.25 3.01
C ASP A 99 -8.44 -38.77 3.01
N THR A 100 -9.11 -37.94 3.82
CA THR A 100 -8.96 -36.49 3.80
C THR A 100 -8.72 -35.97 5.22
N VAL A 101 -7.74 -35.09 5.36
CA VAL A 101 -7.47 -34.38 6.60
C VAL A 101 -7.56 -32.89 6.35
N THR A 102 -8.43 -32.23 7.10
CA THR A 102 -8.53 -30.77 7.14
C THR A 102 -8.16 -30.28 8.51
N LEU A 103 -7.26 -29.30 8.58
CA LEU A 103 -6.89 -28.67 9.84
C LEU A 103 -7.66 -27.37 10.05
N PRO A 104 -7.85 -26.93 11.30
CA PRO A 104 -8.31 -25.57 11.56
C PRO A 104 -7.32 -24.55 10.97
N ALA A 105 -7.80 -23.32 10.80
CA ALA A 105 -7.00 -22.22 10.27
C ALA A 105 -5.64 -22.12 10.98
N GLN A 106 -4.58 -22.10 10.17
CA GLN A 106 -3.19 -21.95 10.58
C GLN A 106 -2.76 -20.51 10.33
N GLU A 107 -1.85 -20.03 11.17
CA GLU A 107 -1.25 -18.71 11.06
C GLU A 107 0.26 -18.86 10.83
N LEU A 108 0.79 -18.02 9.96
CA LEU A 108 2.20 -17.94 9.62
C LEU A 108 2.60 -16.47 9.57
N SER A 109 3.41 -16.05 10.54
CA SER A 109 4.11 -14.77 10.49
C SER A 109 5.34 -14.92 9.60
N VAL A 110 5.47 -14.03 8.62
CA VAL A 110 6.67 -13.96 7.77
C VAL A 110 7.39 -12.66 8.07
N GLU A 111 8.53 -12.77 8.75
CA GLU A 111 9.26 -11.59 9.26
C GLU A 111 9.87 -10.74 8.15
N SER A 112 10.36 -11.36 7.07
CA SER A 112 10.79 -10.63 5.87
C SER A 112 10.83 -11.56 4.65
N ILE A 113 10.40 -11.06 3.50
CA ILE A 113 10.67 -11.65 2.19
C ILE A 113 11.43 -10.60 1.39
N GLN A 114 12.55 -11.00 0.80
CA GLN A 114 13.25 -10.13 -0.13
C GLN A 114 12.51 -10.11 -1.45
N LEU A 115 11.80 -9.03 -1.71
CA LEU A 115 11.16 -8.82 -2.99
C LEU A 115 12.18 -8.21 -3.95
N THR A 116 12.45 -8.90 -5.06
CA THR A 116 13.42 -8.47 -6.07
C THR A 116 12.71 -7.86 -7.28
N GLY A 117 13.20 -6.71 -7.76
CA GLY A 117 12.62 -5.97 -8.89
C GLY A 117 13.07 -4.50 -8.97
N ASP A 118 13.12 -3.95 -10.18
CA ASP A 118 13.51 -2.56 -10.43
C ASP A 118 12.49 -1.58 -9.81
N GLY A 119 12.97 -0.60 -9.04
CA GLY A 119 12.13 0.38 -8.33
C GLY A 119 11.63 -0.06 -6.95
N LEU A 120 12.09 -1.20 -6.44
CA LEU A 120 11.72 -1.72 -5.11
C LEU A 120 12.67 -1.27 -3.98
N SER A 121 13.71 -0.48 -4.25
CA SER A 121 14.69 -0.04 -3.24
C SER A 121 14.07 0.82 -2.12
N ASP A 122 13.00 1.56 -2.44
CA ASP A 122 12.26 2.40 -1.48
C ASP A 122 11.02 1.70 -0.92
N TYR A 123 10.86 0.41 -1.24
CA TYR A 123 9.67 -0.38 -0.95
C TYR A 123 10.00 -1.44 0.11
N SER A 124 9.36 -1.35 1.27
CA SER A 124 9.45 -2.39 2.30
C SER A 124 8.09 -3.01 2.59
N ILE A 125 8.08 -4.33 2.77
CA ILE A 125 6.94 -5.06 3.31
C ILE A 125 7.26 -5.49 4.73
N GLU A 126 6.37 -5.13 5.65
CA GLU A 126 6.49 -5.43 7.07
C GLU A 126 5.19 -6.07 7.60
N ASN A 127 5.31 -6.76 8.73
CA ASN A 127 4.19 -7.36 9.46
C ASN A 127 3.33 -8.24 8.55
N MET A 128 3.95 -9.14 7.78
CA MET A 128 3.21 -10.06 6.93
C MET A 128 2.63 -11.18 7.79
N GLU A 129 1.31 -11.24 7.79
CA GLU A 129 0.51 -12.26 8.44
C GLU A 129 -0.22 -13.07 7.37
N VAL A 130 0.04 -14.37 7.36
CA VAL A 130 -0.61 -15.32 6.46
C VAL A 130 -1.52 -16.22 7.29
N ARG A 131 -2.79 -16.31 6.92
CA ARG A 131 -3.76 -17.22 7.52
C ARG A 131 -4.35 -18.12 6.46
N TYR A 132 -4.47 -19.42 6.72
CA TYR A 132 -5.00 -20.38 5.74
C TYR A 132 -5.58 -21.61 6.40
N THR A 133 -6.54 -22.26 5.74
CA THR A 133 -7.10 -23.54 6.16
C THR A 133 -6.61 -24.64 5.21
N PRO A 134 -5.71 -25.53 5.64
CA PRO A 134 -5.16 -26.54 4.75
C PRO A 134 -5.99 -27.83 4.79
N SER A 135 -6.22 -28.41 3.61
CA SER A 135 -6.85 -29.72 3.44
C SER A 135 -5.98 -30.59 2.53
N LEU A 136 -5.68 -31.81 2.98
CA LEU A 136 -4.95 -32.80 2.18
C LEU A 136 -5.86 -34.00 1.93
N THR A 137 -6.08 -34.31 0.66
CA THR A 137 -6.82 -35.50 0.21
C THR A 137 -5.85 -36.50 -0.40
N ILE A 138 -5.85 -37.75 0.06
CA ILE A 138 -5.02 -38.80 -0.51
C ILE A 138 -5.63 -39.25 -1.85
N LEU A 139 -4.81 -39.30 -2.89
CA LEU A 139 -5.20 -39.77 -4.22
C LEU A 139 -4.56 -41.12 -4.58
N GLY A 140 -3.43 -41.45 -3.95
CA GLY A 140 -2.68 -42.67 -4.21
C GLY A 140 -1.83 -43.07 -3.01
N LYS A 141 -1.81 -44.38 -2.74
CA LYS A 141 -1.00 -45.04 -1.73
C LYS A 141 -0.27 -46.22 -2.35
N ASP A 142 0.93 -46.48 -1.87
CA ASP A 142 1.63 -47.75 -2.05
C ASP A 142 1.94 -48.31 -0.66
N GLY A 143 1.21 -49.36 -0.26
CA GLY A 143 1.16 -49.83 1.12
C GLY A 143 0.68 -48.72 2.08
N THR A 144 1.53 -48.34 3.04
CA THR A 144 1.27 -47.26 4.00
C THR A 144 1.81 -45.90 3.55
N SER A 145 2.57 -45.85 2.46
CA SER A 145 3.18 -44.63 1.95
C SER A 145 2.24 -43.90 1.00
N ILE A 146 2.03 -42.61 1.25
CA ILE A 146 1.29 -41.73 0.33
C ILE A 146 2.19 -41.50 -0.89
N THR A 147 1.70 -41.86 -2.08
CA THR A 147 2.40 -41.63 -3.36
C THR A 147 1.82 -40.43 -4.10
N ARG A 148 0.56 -40.09 -3.84
CA ARG A 148 -0.11 -38.95 -4.46
C ARG A 148 -1.16 -38.34 -3.54
N ALA A 149 -1.18 -37.02 -3.44
CA ALA A 149 -2.16 -36.29 -2.65
C ALA A 149 -2.52 -34.95 -3.31
N ARG A 150 -3.74 -34.46 -3.06
CA ARG A 150 -4.18 -33.11 -3.40
C ARG A 150 -4.12 -32.24 -2.16
N LEU A 151 -3.41 -31.12 -2.24
CA LEU A 151 -3.42 -30.07 -1.22
C LEU A 151 -4.29 -28.93 -1.71
N ALA A 152 -5.29 -28.58 -0.92
CA ALA A 152 -6.10 -27.38 -1.09
C ALA A 152 -5.89 -26.43 0.09
N LEU A 153 -5.72 -25.14 -0.19
CA LEU A 153 -5.72 -24.09 0.83
C LEU A 153 -6.94 -23.20 0.59
N SER A 154 -7.88 -23.21 1.54
CA SER A 154 -9.01 -22.29 1.55
C SER A 154 -8.75 -21.12 2.50
N ASP A 155 -9.47 -20.02 2.26
CA ASP A 155 -9.41 -18.80 3.07
C ASP A 155 -7.98 -18.23 3.23
N LEU A 156 -7.10 -18.47 2.24
CA LEU A 156 -5.70 -18.06 2.30
C LEU A 156 -5.64 -16.53 2.21
N THR A 157 -5.49 -15.91 3.38
CA THR A 157 -5.46 -14.47 3.55
C THR A 157 -4.03 -14.05 3.84
N ILE A 158 -3.56 -13.05 3.10
CA ILE A 158 -2.27 -12.39 3.34
C ILE A 158 -2.55 -10.95 3.69
N GLN A 159 -2.18 -10.56 4.91
CA GLN A 159 -2.20 -9.18 5.36
C GLN A 159 -0.77 -8.70 5.53
N PHE A 160 -0.48 -7.50 5.08
CA PHE A 160 0.84 -6.91 5.26
C PHE A 160 0.79 -5.39 5.21
N THR A 161 1.87 -4.78 5.67
CA THR A 161 2.07 -3.35 5.63
C THR A 161 3.12 -3.01 4.57
N ALA A 162 2.73 -2.27 3.54
CA ALA A 162 3.62 -1.72 2.54
C ALA A 162 4.05 -0.30 2.95
N LYS A 163 5.35 -0.01 2.91
CA LYS A 163 5.88 1.35 3.09
C LYS A 163 6.50 1.87 1.81
N PHE A 164 6.26 3.14 1.53
CA PHE A 164 6.90 3.89 0.45
C PHE A 164 7.20 5.30 0.94
N GLY A 165 8.48 5.62 1.15
CA GLY A 165 8.90 6.87 1.79
C GLY A 165 8.36 7.00 3.22
N LYS A 166 7.53 8.02 3.49
CA LYS A 166 6.88 8.26 4.80
C LYS A 166 5.51 7.62 4.93
N ASN A 167 4.95 7.10 3.84
CA ASN A 167 3.58 6.60 3.81
C ASN A 167 3.55 5.11 4.13
N THR A 168 2.54 4.71 4.88
CA THR A 168 2.32 3.33 5.33
C THR A 168 0.93 2.88 4.91
N TYR A 169 0.82 1.71 4.30
CA TYR A 169 -0.42 1.17 3.75
C TYR A 169 -0.62 -0.26 4.23
N ARG A 170 -1.80 -0.55 4.77
CA ARG A 170 -2.19 -1.93 5.10
C ARG A 170 -2.92 -2.52 3.91
N LEU A 171 -2.53 -3.72 3.52
CA LEU A 171 -3.08 -4.40 2.36
C LEU A 171 -3.51 -5.79 2.78
N LYS A 172 -4.63 -6.24 2.21
CA LYS A 172 -5.15 -7.59 2.39
C LYS A 172 -5.46 -8.18 1.03
N ALA A 173 -4.92 -9.37 0.78
CA ALA A 173 -5.22 -10.17 -0.40
C ALA A 173 -5.73 -11.54 0.04
N VAL A 174 -6.72 -12.06 -0.68
CA VAL A 174 -7.28 -13.39 -0.48
C VAL A 174 -6.98 -14.22 -1.71
N TYR A 175 -6.44 -15.41 -1.47
CA TYR A 175 -6.07 -16.38 -2.47
C TYR A 175 -6.74 -17.72 -2.18
N ALA A 176 -6.80 -18.55 -3.22
CA ALA A 176 -7.02 -19.98 -3.11
C ALA A 176 -5.86 -20.71 -3.77
N TYR A 177 -5.52 -21.88 -3.22
CA TYR A 177 -4.55 -22.79 -3.82
C TYR A 177 -5.13 -24.18 -3.96
N ASP A 178 -4.87 -24.79 -5.10
CA ASP A 178 -5.09 -26.21 -5.34
C ASP A 178 -3.90 -26.79 -6.08
N GLY A 179 -3.37 -27.92 -5.63
CA GLY A 179 -2.33 -28.61 -6.36
C GLY A 179 -2.17 -30.05 -5.94
N ILE A 180 -1.63 -30.86 -6.84
CA ILE A 180 -1.35 -32.26 -6.63
C ILE A 180 0.14 -32.41 -6.32
N VAL A 181 0.46 -33.16 -5.27
CA VAL A 181 1.82 -33.59 -4.98
C VAL A 181 1.96 -35.08 -5.27
N THR A 182 2.97 -35.40 -6.07
CA THR A 182 3.46 -36.75 -6.32
C THR A 182 4.73 -36.96 -5.51
N ILE A 183 4.78 -38.06 -4.75
CA ILE A 183 5.85 -38.37 -3.80
C ILE A 183 6.56 -39.63 -4.29
N SER A 184 7.87 -39.53 -4.54
CA SER A 184 8.69 -40.65 -4.98
C SER A 184 10.01 -40.68 -4.21
N ALA A 185 10.26 -41.76 -3.46
CA ALA A 185 11.44 -42.01 -2.64
C ALA A 185 11.84 -40.85 -1.69
N ASP A 186 12.44 -39.78 -2.22
CA ASP A 186 12.90 -38.59 -1.48
C ASP A 186 12.50 -37.24 -2.13
N LYS A 187 11.69 -37.28 -3.19
CA LYS A 187 11.32 -36.09 -3.95
C LYS A 187 9.81 -35.87 -3.91
N LYS A 188 9.45 -34.60 -3.76
CA LYS A 188 8.08 -34.09 -3.92
C LYS A 188 8.05 -33.33 -5.24
N MET A 189 7.21 -33.78 -6.17
CA MET A 189 6.92 -33.06 -7.40
C MET A 189 5.51 -32.52 -7.32
N TRP A 190 5.37 -31.23 -7.58
CA TRP A 190 4.07 -30.56 -7.60
C TRP A 190 3.57 -30.48 -9.04
N GLU A 191 2.31 -30.86 -9.23
CA GLU A 191 1.60 -30.96 -10.50
C GLU A 191 0.26 -30.24 -10.38
N GLN A 192 -0.24 -29.73 -11.51
CA GLN A 192 -1.57 -29.08 -11.58
C GLN A 192 -1.77 -27.95 -10.55
N GLU A 193 -0.69 -27.22 -10.26
CA GLU A 193 -0.73 -26.11 -9.32
C GLU A 193 -1.55 -24.95 -9.87
N THR A 194 -2.57 -24.56 -9.13
CA THR A 194 -3.45 -23.44 -9.43
C THR A 194 -3.44 -22.49 -8.25
N TRP A 195 -3.01 -21.26 -8.51
CA TRP A 195 -3.12 -20.13 -7.60
C TRP A 195 -4.17 -19.18 -8.17
N VAL A 196 -5.13 -18.77 -7.36
CA VAL A 196 -6.19 -17.84 -7.77
C VAL A 196 -6.26 -16.71 -6.77
N THR A 197 -6.23 -15.48 -7.27
CA THR A 197 -6.47 -14.27 -6.48
C THR A 197 -7.98 -13.99 -6.46
N GLU A 198 -8.60 -14.11 -5.29
CA GLU A 198 -10.06 -13.98 -5.14
C GLU A 198 -10.48 -12.53 -4.89
N SER A 199 -9.75 -11.83 -4.03
CA SER A 199 -10.04 -10.42 -3.72
C SER A 199 -8.83 -9.68 -3.19
N VAL A 200 -8.85 -8.36 -3.40
CA VAL A 200 -7.83 -7.43 -2.92
C VAL A 200 -8.53 -6.23 -2.29
N SER A 201 -8.16 -5.89 -1.06
CA SER A 201 -8.67 -4.72 -0.33
C SER A 201 -7.53 -3.90 0.29
N GLN A 202 -7.73 -2.58 0.33
CA GLN A 202 -6.83 -1.58 0.90
C GLN A 202 -7.48 -0.97 2.15
#